data_AF-A0A3A0V4W2-F1
#
_entry.id   AF-A0A3A0V4W2-F1
#
_cell.length_a   1.000
_cell.length_b   1.000
_cell.length_c   1.000
_cell.angle_alpha   90.00
_cell.angle_beta   90.00
_cell.angle_gamma   90.00
#
_symmetry.space_group_name_H-M   'P 1'
#
loop_
_entity.id
_entity.type
_entity.pdbx_description
1 polymer ?
#
loop_
_entity_poly.entity_id
_entity_poly.type
_entity_poly.pdbx_seq_one_letter_code
_entity_poly.pdbx_strand_id
1 'polypeptide(L)'
;MSKKIIMDCDPGHDDAIALILAGAQNSPLDILAVTTVAGNQSVEKNTKNALNVLEVMGRDDISVSVGATRPLIKPASFASQIHGDSGLDGPKLPEVPALKPTQKQAVDVIIETLKQSKEPVTLVATGPLTNIATALIKEPNITQHIESITIMGGGTFGNWT
;
A
#
# COMPACT_ATOMS: atom_id res chain seq x y z
N MET A 1 -1.79 -2.84 23.43
CA MET A 1 -2.81 -2.74 22.38
C MET A 1 -2.07 -2.69 21.04
N SER A 2 -2.61 -3.35 20.02
CA SER A 2 -2.01 -3.33 18.67
C SER A 2 -2.28 -1.98 18.00
N LYS A 3 -1.31 -1.43 17.28
CA LYS A 3 -1.46 -0.15 16.57
C LYS A 3 -2.13 -0.37 15.22
N LYS A 4 -3.28 0.26 15.00
CA LYS A 4 -4.05 0.14 13.76
C LYS A 4 -3.40 0.91 12.63
N ILE A 5 -3.20 0.24 11.50
CA ILE A 5 -2.59 0.83 10.32
C ILE A 5 -3.36 0.51 9.04
N ILE A 6 -3.24 1.41 8.07
CA ILE A 6 -3.49 1.13 6.65
C ILE A 6 -2.14 1.24 5.96
N MET A 7 -1.77 0.22 5.17
CA MET A 7 -0.54 0.26 4.37
C MET A 7 -0.87 0.64 2.94
N ASP A 8 -0.38 1.80 2.48
CA ASP A 8 -0.49 2.27 1.10
C ASP A 8 0.87 2.13 0.41
N CYS A 9 1.01 1.16 -0.48
CA CYS A 9 2.30 0.73 -1.02
C CYS A 9 2.26 0.45 -2.53
N ASP A 10 3.43 0.30 -3.13
CA ASP A 10 3.59 -0.01 -4.56
C ASP A 10 4.57 -1.17 -4.75
N PRO A 11 4.22 -2.41 -4.31
CA PRO A 11 5.22 -3.35 -3.85
C PRO A 11 6.39 -3.66 -4.79
N GLY A 12 7.51 -3.04 -4.44
CA GLY A 12 8.86 -3.45 -4.75
C GLY A 12 9.42 -4.41 -3.69
N HIS A 13 10.74 -4.63 -3.73
CA HIS A 13 11.42 -5.53 -2.80
C HIS A 13 11.31 -5.07 -1.34
N ASP A 14 11.48 -3.77 -1.12
CA ASP A 14 11.44 -3.13 0.19
C ASP A 14 10.02 -3.06 0.77
N ASP A 15 9.00 -2.75 -0.04
CA ASP A 15 7.60 -2.84 0.38
C ASP A 15 7.20 -4.27 0.76
N ALA A 16 7.69 -5.27 0.03
CA ALA A 16 7.43 -6.67 0.37
C ALA A 16 7.99 -6.99 1.75
N ILE A 17 9.20 -6.53 2.07
CA ILE A 17 9.76 -6.66 3.42
C ILE A 17 8.96 -5.87 4.45
N ALA A 18 8.50 -4.66 4.12
CA ALA A 18 7.66 -3.85 5.01
C ALA A 18 6.34 -4.57 5.33
N LEU A 19 5.67 -5.15 4.32
CA LEU A 19 4.46 -5.97 4.48
C LEU A 19 4.74 -7.22 5.32
N ILE A 20 5.88 -7.90 5.10
CA ILE A 20 6.27 -9.08 5.89
C ILE A 20 6.47 -8.72 7.36
N LEU A 21 7.18 -7.62 7.65
CA LEU A 21 7.42 -7.16 9.02
C LEU A 21 6.13 -6.71 9.71
N ALA A 22 5.31 -5.91 9.02
CA ALA A 22 4.07 -5.39 9.57
C ALA A 22 3.00 -6.48 9.75
N GLY A 23 2.93 -7.43 8.83
CA GLY A 23 1.96 -8.52 8.82
C GLY A 23 2.42 -9.80 9.53
N ALA A 24 3.59 -9.80 10.19
CA ALA A 24 4.03 -10.93 11.00
C ALA A 24 3.03 -11.22 12.13
N GLN A 25 2.84 -12.50 12.49
CA GLN A 25 1.84 -12.90 13.50
C GLN A 25 2.07 -12.28 14.89
N ASN A 26 3.32 -12.00 15.24
CA ASN A 26 3.71 -11.36 16.50
C ASN A 26 3.94 -9.84 16.36
N SER A 27 3.56 -9.24 15.22
CA SER A 27 3.66 -7.81 14.99
C SER A 27 2.78 -7.04 15.99
N PRO A 28 3.25 -5.92 16.55
CA PRO A 28 2.42 -5.03 17.35
C PRO A 28 1.51 -4.14 16.48
N LEU A 29 1.44 -4.39 15.17
CA LEU A 29 0.63 -3.66 14.20
C LEU A 29 -0.57 -4.48 13.78
N ASP A 30 -1.70 -3.81 13.61
CA ASP A 30 -2.96 -4.36 13.11
C ASP A 30 -3.26 -3.74 11.75
N ILE A 31 -3.01 -4.50 10.68
CA ILE A 31 -3.23 -4.06 9.30
C ILE A 31 -4.72 -4.17 8.99
N LEU A 32 -5.41 -3.04 8.97
CA LEU A 32 -6.84 -2.97 8.65
C LEU A 32 -7.10 -3.16 7.15
N ALA A 33 -6.18 -2.66 6.32
CA ALA A 33 -6.23 -2.81 4.87
C ALA A 33 -4.84 -2.54 4.26
N VAL A 34 -4.60 -3.18 3.11
CA VAL A 34 -3.53 -2.81 2.18
C VAL A 34 -4.15 -2.14 0.96
N THR A 35 -3.61 -1.01 0.58
CA THR A 35 -3.96 -0.31 -0.66
C THR A 35 -2.75 -0.21 -1.56
N THR A 36 -2.95 -0.35 -2.87
CA THR A 36 -1.87 -0.28 -3.84
C THR A 36 -1.96 0.96 -4.72
N VAL A 37 -0.80 1.46 -5.15
CA VAL A 37 -0.68 2.63 -6.02
C VAL A 37 0.33 2.37 -7.13
N ALA A 38 0.20 3.05 -8.27
CA ALA A 38 1.22 3.05 -9.31
C ALA A 38 2.46 3.84 -8.86
N GLY A 39 3.65 3.28 -9.08
CA GLY A 39 4.94 3.84 -8.65
C GLY A 39 6.11 3.03 -9.19
N ASN A 40 6.66 2.10 -8.41
CA ASN A 40 7.71 1.17 -8.86
C ASN A 40 7.35 0.48 -10.18
N GLN A 41 6.10 0.01 -10.28
CA GLN A 41 5.48 -0.56 -11.47
C GLN A 41 4.03 -0.04 -11.62
N SER A 42 3.31 -0.58 -12.61
CA SER A 42 1.87 -0.34 -12.76
C SER A 42 1.12 -0.86 -11.53
N VAL A 43 -0.03 -0.24 -11.22
CA VAL A 43 -0.81 -0.61 -10.03
C VAL A 43 -1.26 -2.08 -10.08
N GLU A 44 -1.49 -2.64 -11.27
CA GLU A 44 -1.87 -4.05 -11.45
C GLU A 44 -0.75 -4.99 -10.99
N LYS A 45 0.50 -4.71 -11.37
CA LYS A 45 1.67 -5.49 -10.93
C LYS A 45 1.88 -5.33 -9.43
N ASN A 46 1.79 -4.10 -8.91
CA ASN A 46 1.94 -3.82 -7.48
C ASN A 46 0.86 -4.54 -6.65
N THR A 47 -0.39 -4.55 -7.12
CA THR A 47 -1.49 -5.30 -6.49
C THR A 47 -1.21 -6.79 -6.49
N LYS A 48 -0.76 -7.35 -7.61
CA LYS A 48 -0.38 -8.75 -7.71
C LYS A 48 0.76 -9.09 -6.73
N ASN A 49 1.75 -8.22 -6.60
CA ASN A 49 2.88 -8.40 -5.68
C ASN A 49 2.42 -8.36 -4.21
N ALA A 50 1.55 -7.41 -3.83
CA ALA A 50 0.95 -7.36 -2.49
C ALA A 50 0.21 -8.66 -2.14
N LEU A 51 -0.63 -9.14 -3.07
CA LEU A 51 -1.39 -10.38 -2.90
C LEU A 51 -0.47 -11.60 -2.76
N ASN A 52 0.55 -11.71 -3.61
CA ASN A 52 1.54 -12.78 -3.52
C ASN A 52 2.26 -12.80 -2.17
N VAL A 53 2.68 -11.63 -1.66
CA VAL A 53 3.35 -11.52 -0.36
C VAL A 53 2.41 -11.99 0.76
N LEU A 54 1.17 -11.49 0.80
CA LEU A 54 0.19 -11.88 1.83
C LEU A 54 -0.17 -13.36 1.76
N GLU A 55 -0.29 -13.93 0.56
CA GLU A 55 -0.56 -15.35 0.35
C GLU A 55 0.58 -16.22 0.90
N VAL A 56 1.83 -15.88 0.58
CA VAL A 56 3.02 -16.57 1.11
C VAL A 56 3.08 -16.48 2.65
N MET A 57 2.63 -15.37 3.22
CA MET A 57 2.55 -15.18 4.66
C MET A 57 1.36 -15.91 5.32
N GLY A 58 0.42 -16.45 4.54
CA GLY A 58 -0.83 -17.01 5.05
C GLY A 58 -1.71 -15.95 5.74
N ARG A 59 -1.70 -14.71 5.24
CA ARG A 59 -2.49 -13.56 5.74
C ARG A 59 -3.65 -13.24 4.80
N ASP A 60 -4.51 -14.22 4.57
CA ASP A 60 -5.74 -14.09 3.78
C ASP A 60 -6.82 -13.24 4.46
N ASP A 61 -6.64 -12.93 5.75
CA ASP A 61 -7.44 -12.00 6.54
C ASP A 61 -7.22 -10.52 6.16
N ILE A 62 -6.09 -10.18 5.54
CA ILE A 62 -5.77 -8.81 5.13
C ILE A 62 -6.30 -8.54 3.72
N SER A 63 -7.22 -7.58 3.61
CA SER A 63 -7.77 -7.17 2.33
C SER A 63 -6.82 -6.26 1.55
N VAL A 64 -6.72 -6.47 0.23
CA VAL A 64 -5.94 -5.62 -0.70
C VAL A 64 -6.89 -4.90 -1.65
N SER A 65 -6.74 -3.59 -1.81
CA SER A 65 -7.59 -2.79 -2.71
C SER A 65 -6.77 -1.98 -3.71
N VAL A 66 -7.18 -2.03 -4.98
CA VAL A 66 -6.49 -1.35 -6.09
C VAL A 66 -6.75 0.15 -6.00
N GLY A 67 -5.69 0.95 -6.13
CA GLY A 67 -5.77 2.40 -6.12
C GLY A 67 -5.38 3.06 -7.43
N ALA A 68 -4.78 4.24 -7.33
CA ALA A 68 -4.52 5.11 -8.46
C ALA A 68 -3.53 4.49 -9.46
N THR A 69 -3.91 4.53 -10.74
CA THR A 69 -3.12 4.02 -11.88
C THR A 69 -2.04 4.99 -12.36
N ARG A 70 -2.06 6.24 -11.88
CA ARG A 70 -1.13 7.31 -12.27
C ARG A 70 -1.08 8.42 -11.20
N PRO A 71 -0.05 9.29 -11.22
CA PRO A 71 -0.02 10.50 -10.39
C PRO A 71 -1.21 11.44 -10.66
N LEU A 72 -1.50 12.33 -9.70
CA LEU A 72 -2.63 13.28 -9.78
C LEU A 72 -2.64 14.09 -11.10
N ILE A 73 -1.49 14.66 -11.46
CA ILE A 73 -1.36 15.60 -12.58
C ILE A 73 -0.36 15.12 -13.64
N LYS A 74 0.79 14.59 -13.22
CA LYS A 74 1.87 14.19 -14.13
C LYS A 74 1.58 12.85 -14.82
N PRO A 75 2.16 12.59 -16.01
CA PRO A 75 2.20 11.25 -16.58
C PRO A 75 2.85 10.25 -15.62
N ALA A 76 2.44 8.98 -15.72
CA ALA A 76 3.09 7.90 -14.96
C ALA A 76 4.52 7.67 -15.48
N SER A 77 5.43 7.40 -14.54
CA SER A 77 6.80 6.95 -14.80
C SER A 77 7.10 5.83 -13.82
N PHE A 78 7.80 4.79 -14.27
CA PHE A 78 8.01 3.57 -13.48
C PHE A 78 9.49 3.31 -13.22
N ALA A 79 9.80 2.70 -12.08
CA ALA A 79 11.16 2.35 -11.64
C ALA A 79 11.61 0.97 -12.17
N SER A 80 11.21 0.58 -13.39
CA SER A 80 11.37 -0.79 -13.89
C SER A 80 12.82 -1.29 -13.93
N GLN A 81 13.79 -0.38 -14.05
CA GLN A 81 15.22 -0.73 -14.03
C GLN A 81 15.74 -1.19 -12.65
N ILE A 82 15.05 -0.85 -11.56
CA ILE A 82 15.46 -1.16 -10.18
C ILE A 82 14.77 -2.44 -9.70
N HIS A 83 13.48 -2.59 -10.02
CA HIS A 83 12.63 -3.66 -9.47
C HIS A 83 12.36 -4.83 -10.43
N GLY A 84 12.93 -4.77 -11.64
CA GLY A 84 12.74 -5.80 -12.66
C GLY A 84 11.35 -5.77 -13.30
N ASP A 85 11.08 -6.73 -14.19
CA ASP A 85 9.88 -6.70 -15.04
C ASP A 85 8.60 -7.00 -14.24
N SER A 86 8.67 -7.85 -13.21
CA SER A 86 7.52 -8.11 -12.34
C SER A 86 7.35 -7.06 -11.23
N GLY A 87 8.40 -6.28 -10.93
CA GLY A 87 8.46 -5.41 -9.75
C GLY A 87 8.98 -6.12 -8.48
N LEU A 88 9.10 -7.44 -8.52
CA LEU A 88 9.59 -8.27 -7.41
C LEU A 88 10.40 -9.47 -7.96
N ASP A 89 11.29 -9.20 -8.91
CA ASP A 89 12.10 -10.22 -9.59
C ASP A 89 13.07 -10.90 -8.60
N GLY A 90 13.23 -12.23 -8.71
CA GLY A 90 14.09 -13.02 -7.83
C GLY A 90 13.36 -14.20 -7.19
N PRO A 91 12.39 -13.99 -6.28
CA PRO A 91 11.57 -15.06 -5.75
C PRO A 91 10.69 -15.70 -6.82
N LYS A 92 10.47 -17.01 -6.73
CA LYS A 92 9.49 -17.72 -7.55
C LYS A 92 8.11 -17.59 -6.92
N LEU A 93 7.36 -16.60 -7.39
CA LEU A 93 5.97 -16.35 -6.98
C LEU A 93 4.99 -16.90 -8.02
N PRO A 94 3.77 -17.29 -7.62
CA PRO A 94 2.77 -17.71 -8.58
C PRO A 94 2.41 -16.57 -9.54
N GLU A 95 2.18 -16.92 -10.81
CA GLU A 95 1.81 -15.95 -11.83
C GLU A 95 0.42 -15.35 -11.55
N VAL A 96 -0.45 -16.12 -10.91
CA VAL A 96 -1.77 -15.68 -10.46
C VAL A 96 -1.89 -16.04 -8.97
N PRO A 97 -1.92 -15.05 -8.06
CA PRO A 97 -2.22 -15.31 -6.67
C PRO A 97 -3.62 -15.93 -6.52
N ALA A 98 -3.80 -16.83 -5.56
CA ALA A 98 -5.11 -17.33 -5.16
C ALA A 98 -5.95 -16.23 -4.50
N LEU A 99 -5.29 -15.33 -3.74
CA LEU A 99 -5.93 -14.15 -3.19
C LEU A 99 -6.35 -13.17 -4.29
N LYS A 100 -7.46 -12.48 -4.08
CA LYS A 100 -8.00 -11.49 -5.02
C LYS A 100 -8.13 -10.13 -4.34
N PRO A 101 -7.92 -9.03 -5.09
CA PRO A 101 -8.19 -7.72 -4.54
C PRO A 101 -9.70 -7.56 -4.29
N THR A 102 -10.05 -6.65 -3.38
CA THR A 102 -11.45 -6.28 -3.16
C THR A 102 -12.03 -5.56 -4.38
N GLN A 103 -13.36 -5.45 -4.43
CA GLN A 103 -14.05 -4.66 -5.46
C GLN A 103 -14.06 -3.15 -5.14
N LYS A 104 -13.60 -2.76 -3.95
CA LYS A 104 -13.57 -1.35 -3.53
C LYS A 104 -12.27 -0.70 -3.97
N GLN A 105 -12.34 0.57 -4.34
CA GLN A 105 -11.18 1.37 -4.69
C GLN A 105 -10.39 1.78 -3.44
N ALA A 106 -9.06 1.82 -3.52
CA ALA A 106 -8.18 2.15 -2.40
C ALA A 106 -8.59 3.43 -1.66
N VAL A 107 -8.92 4.50 -2.41
CA VAL A 107 -9.34 5.79 -1.84
C VAL A 107 -10.59 5.64 -0.98
N ASP A 108 -11.57 4.86 -1.44
CA ASP A 108 -12.80 4.61 -0.70
C ASP A 108 -12.54 3.74 0.54
N VAL A 109 -11.68 2.74 0.42
CA VAL A 109 -11.25 1.90 1.55
C VAL A 109 -10.54 2.73 2.61
N ILE A 110 -9.62 3.64 2.23
CA ILE A 110 -8.96 4.54 3.18
C ILE A 110 -10.01 5.37 3.94
N ILE A 111 -10.94 6.01 3.21
CA ILE A 111 -11.96 6.88 3.83
C ILE A 111 -12.89 6.06 4.76
N GLU A 112 -13.40 4.93 4.27
CA GLU A 112 -14.33 4.08 5.02
C GLU A 112 -13.67 3.48 6.27
N THR A 113 -12.46 2.93 6.14
CA THR A 113 -11.73 2.34 7.26
C THR A 113 -11.41 3.40 8.33
N LEU A 114 -11.01 4.61 7.93
CA LEU A 114 -10.79 5.71 8.88
C LEU A 114 -12.07 6.10 9.62
N LYS A 115 -13.20 6.24 8.91
CA LYS A 115 -14.48 6.65 9.53
C LYS A 115 -15.11 5.55 10.40
N GLN A 116 -14.85 4.28 10.07
CA GLN A 116 -15.40 3.13 10.81
C GLN A 116 -14.53 2.74 12.02
N SER A 117 -13.26 3.15 12.05
CA SER A 117 -12.39 2.86 13.18
C SER A 117 -12.83 3.62 14.43
N LYS A 118 -12.92 2.92 15.56
CA LYS A 118 -13.22 3.49 16.88
C LYS A 118 -12.06 4.29 17.47
N GLU A 119 -10.86 4.10 16.93
CA GLU A 119 -9.61 4.71 17.37
C GLU A 119 -8.91 5.35 16.17
N PRO A 120 -8.12 6.42 16.35
CA PRO A 120 -7.31 6.98 15.28
C PRO A 120 -6.41 5.91 14.64
N VAL A 121 -6.25 5.98 13.31
CA VAL A 121 -5.48 4.99 12.54
C VAL A 121 -4.24 5.67 11.96
N THR A 122 -3.11 4.97 11.93
CA THR A 122 -1.91 5.45 11.24
C THR A 122 -1.92 5.03 9.77
N LEU A 123 -1.70 5.99 8.88
CA LEU A 123 -1.46 5.71 7.46
C LEU A 123 0.04 5.48 7.27
N VAL A 124 0.43 4.30 6.81
CA VAL A 124 1.82 3.97 6.45
C VAL A 124 1.91 3.98 4.93
N ALA A 125 2.53 5.02 4.37
CA ALA A 125 2.63 5.19 2.93
C ALA A 125 4.08 4.97 2.48
N THR A 126 4.31 3.91 1.72
CA THR A 126 5.65 3.54 1.22
C THR A 126 5.81 3.78 -0.28
N GLY A 127 4.71 4.02 -1.00
CA GLY A 127 4.70 4.40 -2.40
C GLY A 127 4.30 5.87 -2.65
N PRO A 128 4.07 6.25 -3.92
CA PRO A 128 3.57 7.57 -4.26
C PRO A 128 2.27 7.93 -3.53
N LEU A 129 2.21 9.12 -2.92
CA LEU A 129 1.11 9.57 -2.05
C LEU A 129 -0.23 9.86 -2.76
N THR A 130 -0.45 9.34 -3.97
CA THR A 130 -1.61 9.65 -4.80
C THR A 130 -2.92 9.22 -4.14
N ASN A 131 -2.99 8.00 -3.58
CA ASN A 131 -4.19 7.52 -2.89
C ASN A 131 -4.50 8.37 -1.65
N ILE A 132 -3.48 8.62 -0.82
CA ILE A 132 -3.59 9.42 0.40
C ILE A 132 -4.05 10.85 0.08
N ALA A 133 -3.41 11.51 -0.88
CA ALA A 133 -3.79 12.86 -1.30
C ALA A 133 -5.22 12.89 -1.85
N THR A 134 -5.61 11.90 -2.67
CA THR A 134 -6.96 11.83 -3.22
C THR A 134 -8.01 11.61 -2.12
N ALA A 135 -7.72 10.79 -1.12
CA ALA A 135 -8.62 10.57 0.03
C ALA A 135 -8.83 11.87 0.82
N LEU A 136 -7.75 12.60 1.11
CA LEU A 136 -7.80 13.88 1.83
C LEU A 136 -8.54 14.97 1.03
N ILE A 137 -8.39 14.99 -0.30
CA ILE A 137 -9.14 15.90 -1.18
C ILE A 137 -10.63 15.54 -1.20
N LYS A 138 -10.95 14.24 -1.29
CA LYS A 138 -12.32 13.74 -1.43
C LYS A 138 -13.13 13.88 -0.14
N GLU A 139 -12.53 13.63 1.03
CA GLU A 139 -13.17 13.77 2.34
C GLU A 139 -12.18 14.40 3.34
N PRO A 140 -12.11 15.74 3.40
CA PRO A 140 -11.16 16.45 4.27
C PRO A 140 -11.34 16.14 5.77
N ASN A 141 -12.56 15.78 6.19
CA ASN A 141 -12.84 15.49 7.60
C ASN A 141 -12.19 14.18 8.09
N ILE A 142 -11.68 13.30 7.19
CA ILE A 142 -10.98 12.09 7.64
C ILE A 142 -9.72 12.40 8.46
N THR A 143 -9.18 13.62 8.36
CA THR A 143 -8.01 14.07 9.12
C THR A 143 -8.18 13.92 10.63
N GLN A 144 -9.39 14.06 11.17
CA GLN A 144 -9.67 13.86 12.60
C GLN A 144 -9.57 12.40 13.06
N HIS A 145 -9.58 11.45 12.11
CA HIS A 145 -9.48 10.01 12.36
C HIS A 145 -8.06 9.46 12.11
N ILE A 146 -7.13 10.31 11.68
CA ILE A 146 -5.74 9.91 11.42
C ILE A 146 -4.90 10.19 12.65
N GLU A 147 -4.25 9.16 13.20
CA GLU A 147 -3.27 9.33 14.28
C GLU A 147 -2.01 10.01 13.76
N SER A 148 -1.48 9.48 12.65
CA SER A 148 -0.28 9.98 11.97
C SER A 148 -0.21 9.47 10.54
N ILE A 149 0.59 10.13 9.71
CA ILE A 149 0.99 9.64 8.39
C ILE A 149 2.50 9.39 8.45
N THR A 150 2.90 8.11 8.37
CA THR A 150 4.30 7.69 8.31
C THR A 150 4.67 7.43 6.86
N ILE A 151 5.59 8.24 6.32
CA ILE A 151 5.97 8.17 4.91
C ILE A 151 7.38 7.59 4.74
N MET A 152 7.54 6.69 3.77
CA MET A 152 8.84 6.45 3.14
C MET A 152 8.89 7.36 1.90
N GLY A 153 9.73 8.40 1.95
CA GLY A 153 9.85 9.31 0.82
C GLY A 153 10.67 10.56 1.14
N GLY A 154 11.19 11.16 0.07
CA GLY A 154 12.06 12.33 0.14
C GLY A 154 13.51 11.99 0.43
N GLY A 155 14.36 13.01 0.40
CA GLY A 155 15.79 12.90 0.69
C GLY A 155 16.44 14.27 0.65
N THR A 156 17.34 14.55 1.58
CA THR A 156 18.04 15.84 1.67
C THR A 156 18.97 16.10 0.50
N PHE A 157 19.57 15.04 -0.05
CA PHE A 157 20.44 15.07 -1.23
C PHE A 157 19.88 14.29 -2.43
N GLY A 158 18.75 13.60 -2.22
CA GLY A 158 17.92 12.98 -3.26
C GLY A 158 18.45 11.68 -3.85
N ASN A 159 17.50 10.85 -4.25
CA ASN A 159 17.56 9.95 -5.39
C ASN A 159 16.41 10.36 -6.35
N TRP A 160 16.14 9.58 -7.40
CA TRP A 160 14.91 9.77 -8.15
C TRP A 160 13.72 9.29 -7.31
N THR A 161 12.74 10.17 -7.11
CA THR A 161 11.51 9.95 -6.31
C THR A 161 10.28 10.33 -7.12
#